data_AF-A0A432U4E3-F1
#
_entry.id   AF-A0A432U4E3-F1
#
_cell.length_a   1.000
_cell.length_b   1.000
_cell.length_c   1.000
_cell.angle_alpha   90.00
_cell.angle_beta   90.00
_cell.angle_gamma   90.00
#
_symmetry.space_group_name_H-M   'P 1'
#
loop_
_entity.id
_entity.type
_entity.pdbx_description
1 polymer ?
#
loop_
_entity_poly.entity_id
_entity_poly.type
_entity_poly.pdbx_seq_one_letter_code
_entity_poly.pdbx_strand_id
1 'polypeptide(L)' 'MSQRDYYEVLGVDKSSDAKQIKKAYKRLAMK' A
#
# COMPACT_ATOMS: atom_id res chain seq x y z
N MET A 1 6.65 -19.80 4.10
CA MET A 1 6.63 -18.90 2.93
C MET A 1 5.77 -17.70 3.28
N SER A 2 6.40 -16.59 3.69
CA SER A 2 5.70 -15.41 4.19
C SER A 2 4.89 -14.79 3.07
N GLN A 3 3.57 -14.77 3.21
CA GLN A 3 2.72 -13.93 2.36
C GLN A 3 3.31 -12.53 2.41
N ARG A 4 3.63 -11.96 1.26
CA ARG A 4 4.10 -10.57 1.20
C ARG A 4 2.97 -9.71 1.70
N ASP A 5 3.18 -8.99 2.80
CA ASP A 5 2.16 -8.12 3.36
C ASP A 5 2.05 -6.90 2.43
N TYR A 6 1.13 -6.98 1.46
CA TYR A 6 0.96 -5.94 0.42
C TYR A 6 0.69 -4.55 1.02
N TYR A 7 0.10 -4.53 2.22
CA TYR A 7 -0.13 -3.32 3.00
C TYR A 7 1.17 -2.69 3.50
N GLU A 8 2.14 -3.48 3.97
CA GLU A 8 3.47 -2.98 4.33
C GLU A 8 4.24 -2.48 3.10
N VAL A 9 4.13 -3.19 1.97
CA VAL A 9 4.76 -2.78 0.70
C VAL A 9 4.22 -1.44 0.21
N LEU A 10 2.91 -1.23 0.35
CA LEU A 10 2.27 0.05 0.04
C LEU A 10 2.47 1.10 1.14
N GLY A 11 2.98 0.72 2.32
CA GLY A 11 3.12 1.58 3.49
C GLY A 11 1.77 2.09 4.01
N VAL A 12 0.71 1.28 3.91
CA VAL A 12 -0.65 1.59 4.34
C VAL A 12 -1.11 0.60 5.40
N ASP A 13 -1.97 1.05 6.32
CA ASP A 13 -2.60 0.16 7.30
C ASP A 13 -3.61 -0.79 6.63
N LYS A 14 -3.86 -1.96 7.21
CA LYS A 14 -4.85 -2.94 6.72
C LYS A 14 -6.29 -2.41 6.74
N SER A 15 -6.55 -1.41 7.58
CA SER A 15 -7.82 -0.67 7.68
C SER A 15 -7.91 0.53 6.73
N SER A 16 -6.88 0.79 5.91
CA SER A 16 -6.85 1.96 5.03
C SER A 16 -7.91 1.88 3.93
N ASP A 17 -8.57 3.00 3.68
CA ASP A 17 -9.56 3.10 2.62
C ASP A 17 -8.94 2.97 1.22
N ALA A 18 -9.73 2.52 0.25
CA ALA A 18 -9.32 2.37 -1.14
C ALA A 18 -8.71 3.65 -1.74
N LYS A 19 -9.17 4.84 -1.29
CA LYS A 19 -8.59 6.14 -1.67
C LYS A 19 -7.14 6.30 -1.20
N GLN A 20 -6.83 5.88 0.03
CA GLN A 20 -5.49 5.96 0.60
C GLN A 20 -4.55 4.97 -0.08
N ILE A 21 -5.00 3.73 -0.31
CA ILE A 21 -4.26 2.70 -1.05
C ILE A 21 -3.87 3.21 -2.44
N LYS A 22 -4.82 3.82 -3.18
CA LYS A 22 -4.56 4.39 -4.52
C LYS A 22 -3.56 5.55 -4.48
N LYS A 23 -3.62 6.40 -3.45
CA LYS A 23 -2.67 7.51 -3.27
C LYS A 23 -1.27 7.00 -2.96
N ALA A 24 -1.16 6.00 -2.08
CA ALA A 24 0.11 5.37 -1.72
C ALA A 24 0.77 4.68 -2.91
N TYR A 25 -0.01 3.92 -3.70
CA TYR A 25 0.45 3.32 -4.95
C TYR A 25 1.00 4.38 -5.92
N LYS A 26 0.26 5.47 -6.15
CA LYS A 26 0.73 6.57 -7.02
C LYS A 26 2.05 7.18 -6.54
N ARG A 27 2.20 7.37 -5.22
CA ARG A 27 3.43 7.93 -4.63
C ARG A 27 4.63 7.01 -4.82
N LEU A 28 4.43 5.70 -4.66
CA LEU A 28 5.46 4.69 -4.89
C LEU A 28 5.86 4.58 -6.36
N ALA A 29 4.89 4.68 -7.28
CA ALA A 29 5.12 4.58 -8.73
C ALA A 29 5.75 5.84 -9.36
N MET A 30 5.74 6.98 -8.66
CA MET A 30 6.34 8.24 -9.10
C MET A 30 7.82 8.40 -8.68
N LYS A 31 8.40 7.40 -8.05
CA LYS A 31 9.80 7.35 -7.63
C LYS A 31 10.59 6.43 -8.55
#